data_AF-A0A7Y1Z461-F1
#
_entry.id   AF-A0A7Y1Z461-F1
#
_cell.length_a   1.000
_cell.length_b   1.000
_cell.length_c   1.000
_cell.angle_alpha   90.00
_cell.angle_beta   90.00
_cell.angle_gamma   90.00
#
_symmetry.space_group_name_H-M   'P 1'
#
loop_
_entity.id
_entity.type
_entity.pdbx_description
1 polymer ?
#
loop_
_entity_poly.entity_id
_entity_poly.type
_entity_poly.pdbx_seq_one_letter_code
_entity_poly.pdbx_strand_id
1 'polypeptide(L)'
;MRTHQLFRLMMLMATSLLFVHCTSEYTPIPGEDGVDGIDGVDGTASCIACHSNSVREPILASYELSQHGIQTTMFTGQPLSEYTNDVGSFCVKCHTNEGYLEFQETGGVMASSATPTRIDCHTCHDVHESFDFENDGLDYALKNDDPVILDLGGTTLDLGDASNNCISCHQPRNSYAIPMGSGTYEITSKRFGPHHGPQSTILEGILGAEIAGSIAYPAAGSATHRTDASCVSCHMGESEDISRGLHSWVPTESACLTCHTNGAPTEASGFTDDMETLRALLEANNMFDEDGYYNEGTYSVDLAQAAWNYRTLLEDKSKGIHNPDYTKALIRNSIEALQD
;
A
#
# COMPACT_ATOMS: atom_id res chain seq x y z
N MET A 1 21.74 -59.16 -12.85
CA MET A 1 20.44 -58.51 -12.49
C MET A 1 20.26 -58.19 -11.00
N ARG A 2 20.90 -58.89 -10.03
CA ARG A 2 20.73 -58.60 -8.59
C ARG A 2 21.67 -57.53 -7.99
N THR A 3 22.79 -57.21 -8.64
CA THR A 3 23.79 -56.25 -8.12
C THR A 3 23.48 -54.78 -8.44
N HIS A 4 22.84 -54.49 -9.58
CA HIS A 4 22.46 -53.11 -9.95
C HIS A 4 21.22 -52.58 -9.19
N GLN A 5 20.35 -53.46 -8.70
CA GLN A 5 19.22 -53.08 -7.85
C GLN A 5 19.67 -52.75 -6.42
N LEU A 6 20.69 -53.46 -5.90
CA LEU A 6 21.28 -53.17 -4.60
C LEU A 6 22.01 -51.81 -4.59
N PHE A 7 22.73 -51.49 -5.67
CA PHE A 7 23.40 -50.20 -5.83
C PHE A 7 22.41 -49.02 -5.94
N ARG A 8 21.28 -49.20 -6.63
CA ARG A 8 20.23 -48.18 -6.71
C ARG A 8 19.51 -47.97 -5.37
N LEU A 9 19.30 -49.03 -4.59
CA LEU A 9 18.68 -48.93 -3.26
C LEU A 9 19.63 -48.27 -2.23
N MET A 10 20.94 -48.57 -2.30
CA MET A 10 21.95 -47.92 -1.45
C MET A 10 22.15 -46.44 -1.83
N MET A 11 22.10 -46.09 -3.11
CA MET A 11 22.26 -44.71 -3.55
C MET A 11 21.03 -43.85 -3.21
N LEU A 12 19.81 -44.41 -3.25
CA LEU A 12 18.58 -43.73 -2.79
C LEU A 12 18.53 -43.56 -1.25
N MET A 13 19.06 -44.51 -0.48
CA MET A 13 19.19 -44.34 0.99
C MET A 13 20.30 -43.36 1.38
N ALA A 14 21.38 -43.27 0.60
CA ALA A 14 22.47 -42.33 0.86
C ALA A 14 22.11 -40.87 0.54
N THR A 15 21.25 -40.63 -0.46
CA THR A 15 20.75 -39.27 -0.76
C THR A 15 19.60 -38.82 0.15
N SER A 16 18.78 -39.75 0.69
CA SER A 16 17.74 -39.38 1.68
C SER A 16 18.32 -38.96 3.04
N LEU A 17 19.58 -39.30 3.33
CA LEU A 17 20.28 -38.88 4.56
C LEU A 17 20.99 -37.52 4.43
N LEU A 18 21.00 -36.91 3.25
CA LEU A 18 21.65 -35.61 3.00
C LEU A 18 20.69 -34.40 3.06
N PHE A 19 19.39 -34.63 3.27
CA PHE A 19 18.38 -33.56 3.37
C PHE A 19 17.85 -33.30 4.80
N VAL A 20 18.56 -33.78 5.83
CA VAL A 20 18.22 -33.51 7.25
C VAL A 20 19.22 -32.53 7.88
N HIS A 21 19.38 -31.34 7.30
CA HIS A 21 20.19 -30.28 7.94
C HIS A 21 19.60 -28.86 7.77
N CYS A 22 18.27 -28.73 7.74
CA CYS A 22 17.59 -27.45 7.99
C CYS A 22 16.50 -27.55 9.07
N THR A 23 16.68 -28.41 10.07
CA THR A 23 16.18 -28.09 11.40
C THR A 23 17.33 -27.40 12.11
N SER A 24 17.13 -26.16 12.52
CA SER A 24 18.02 -25.46 13.44
C SER A 24 18.03 -26.19 14.80
N GLU A 25 18.69 -27.34 14.87
CA GLU A 25 19.15 -27.87 16.15
C GLU A 25 20.39 -27.05 16.53
N TYR A 26 20.11 -25.89 17.12
CA TYR A 26 21.04 -25.24 18.03
C TYR A 26 21.49 -26.31 19.03
N THR A 27 22.76 -26.72 18.92
CA THR A 27 23.43 -27.46 20.00
C THR A 27 23.97 -26.39 20.95
N PRO A 28 23.39 -26.24 22.16
CA PRO A 28 23.91 -25.28 23.12
C PRO A 28 25.35 -25.69 23.45
N ILE A 29 26.31 -24.79 23.23
CA ILE A 29 27.59 -24.89 23.91
C ILE A 29 27.29 -24.50 25.36
N PRO A 30 27.43 -25.41 26.35
CA PRO A 30 27.22 -25.04 27.74
C PRO A 30 28.22 -23.94 28.08
N GLY A 31 27.73 -22.76 28.46
CA GLY A 31 28.55 -21.79 29.17
C GLY A 31 29.03 -22.41 30.49
N GLU A 32 30.16 -21.94 31.02
CA GLU A 32 30.56 -22.34 32.38
C GLU A 32 29.42 -22.07 33.37
N ASP A 33 29.17 -23.03 34.26
CA ASP A 33 28.13 -22.93 35.27
C ASP A 33 28.25 -21.58 36.01
N GLY A 34 27.23 -20.75 35.83
CA GLY A 34 27.09 -19.52 36.61
C GLY A 34 27.00 -19.86 38.09
N VAL A 35 27.49 -18.95 38.93
CA VAL A 35 27.33 -19.05 40.38
C VAL A 35 25.83 -19.18 40.69
N ASP A 36 25.42 -20.25 41.41
CA ASP A 36 24.02 -20.51 41.75
C ASP A 36 23.31 -19.25 42.29
N GLY A 37 22.29 -18.80 41.56
CA GLY A 37 21.41 -17.70 41.94
C GLY A 37 20.98 -16.84 40.75
N ILE A 38 19.78 -17.14 40.24
CA ILE A 38 19.05 -16.57 39.08
C ILE A 38 19.27 -17.40 37.81
N ASP A 39 18.19 -18.09 37.38
CA ASP A 39 18.12 -18.69 36.04
C ASP A 39 18.47 -17.61 34.99
N GLY A 40 19.30 -17.95 34.02
CA GLY A 40 19.54 -17.06 32.88
C GLY A 40 18.23 -16.66 32.21
N VAL A 41 18.13 -15.42 31.73
CA VAL A 41 16.95 -14.95 31.00
C VAL A 41 16.68 -15.88 29.81
N ASP A 42 15.45 -16.38 29.68
CA ASP A 42 15.03 -17.23 28.57
C ASP A 42 15.25 -16.49 27.24
N GLY A 43 16.23 -16.94 26.46
CA GLY A 43 16.61 -16.34 25.17
C GLY A 43 15.54 -16.42 24.08
N THR A 44 14.40 -17.07 24.34
CA THR A 44 13.26 -17.15 23.42
C THR A 44 12.07 -16.30 23.86
N ALA A 45 12.09 -15.73 25.07
CA ALA A 45 10.98 -14.94 25.61
C ALA A 45 10.69 -13.71 24.75
N SER A 46 11.73 -13.05 24.21
CA SER A 46 11.58 -11.94 23.25
C SER A 46 10.92 -12.38 21.95
N CYS A 47 11.25 -13.57 21.43
CA CYS A 47 10.63 -14.10 20.21
C CYS A 47 9.15 -14.47 20.44
N ILE A 48 8.82 -15.08 21.57
CA ILE A 48 7.45 -15.52 21.90
C ILE A 48 6.51 -14.32 22.10
N ALA A 49 7.05 -13.17 22.54
CA ALA A 49 6.27 -11.94 22.65
C ALA A 49 5.59 -11.55 21.33
N CYS A 50 6.20 -11.85 20.18
CA CYS A 50 5.65 -11.57 18.86
C CYS A 50 5.13 -12.82 18.13
N HIS A 51 5.74 -13.99 18.33
CA HIS A 51 5.43 -15.22 17.60
C HIS A 51 4.48 -16.19 18.32
N SER A 52 3.88 -15.77 19.43
CA SER A 52 2.84 -16.57 20.10
C SER A 52 1.55 -16.67 19.28
N ASN A 53 0.81 -17.76 19.45
CA ASN A 53 -0.51 -17.92 18.81
C ASN A 53 -1.50 -16.83 19.24
N SER A 54 -1.43 -16.36 20.48
CA SER A 54 -2.26 -15.24 20.96
C SER A 54 -2.03 -13.93 20.20
N VAL A 55 -0.86 -13.75 19.59
CA VAL A 55 -0.57 -12.62 18.71
C VAL A 55 -0.94 -12.95 17.25
N ARG A 56 -0.58 -14.15 16.77
CA ARG A 56 -0.75 -14.52 15.35
C ARG A 56 -2.19 -14.81 14.95
N GLU A 57 -3.00 -15.43 15.81
CA GLU A 57 -4.37 -15.82 15.46
C GLU A 57 -5.28 -14.62 15.13
N PRO A 58 -5.31 -13.53 15.94
CA PRO A 58 -6.06 -12.32 15.58
C PRO A 58 -5.56 -11.68 14.29
N ILE A 59 -4.24 -11.67 14.04
CA ILE A 59 -3.64 -11.15 12.81
C ILE A 59 -4.14 -11.93 11.58
N LEU A 60 -4.05 -13.26 11.61
CA LEU A 60 -4.48 -14.11 10.50
C LEU A 60 -5.99 -14.00 10.26
N ALA A 61 -6.79 -13.95 11.32
CA ALA A 61 -8.23 -13.78 11.21
C ALA A 61 -8.61 -12.41 10.64
N SER A 62 -7.92 -11.36 11.07
CA SER A 62 -8.11 -9.99 10.59
C SER A 62 -7.69 -9.85 9.11
N TYR A 63 -6.59 -10.48 8.73
CA TYR A 63 -6.11 -10.51 7.35
C TYR A 63 -7.13 -11.09 6.36
N GLU A 64 -7.80 -12.18 6.73
CA GLU A 64 -8.78 -12.81 5.84
C GLU A 64 -10.04 -11.95 5.62
N LEU A 65 -10.25 -10.91 6.44
CA LEU A 65 -11.29 -9.91 6.26
C LEU A 65 -10.84 -8.71 5.41
N SER A 66 -9.54 -8.59 5.13
CA SER A 66 -9.00 -7.51 4.31
C SER A 66 -9.34 -7.69 2.83
N GLN A 67 -9.32 -6.60 2.06
CA GLN A 67 -9.47 -6.70 0.60
C GLN A 67 -8.31 -7.46 -0.07
N HIS A 68 -7.12 -7.49 0.53
CA HIS A 68 -6.00 -8.28 0.01
C HIS A 68 -6.24 -9.79 0.20
N GLY A 69 -6.80 -10.19 1.35
CA GLY A 69 -7.17 -11.59 1.62
C GLY A 69 -8.36 -12.07 0.79
N ILE A 70 -9.41 -11.24 0.69
CA ILE A 70 -10.66 -11.60 -0.02
C ILE A 70 -10.47 -11.60 -1.55
N GLN A 71 -9.70 -10.64 -2.07
CA GLN A 71 -9.62 -10.27 -3.48
C GLN A 71 -10.94 -9.80 -4.10
N THR A 72 -10.86 -8.75 -4.93
CA THR A 72 -12.01 -8.34 -5.74
C THR A 72 -12.25 -9.33 -6.89
N THR A 73 -13.49 -9.77 -7.07
CA THR A 73 -13.90 -10.44 -8.31
C THR A 73 -14.06 -9.41 -9.43
N MET A 74 -13.30 -9.60 -10.51
CA MET A 74 -13.31 -8.70 -11.65
C MET A 74 -14.52 -8.96 -12.56
N PHE A 75 -14.81 -8.02 -13.47
CA PHE A 75 -15.93 -8.15 -14.42
C PHE A 75 -15.85 -9.37 -15.33
N THR A 76 -14.65 -9.96 -15.47
CA THR A 76 -14.40 -11.22 -16.18
C THR A 76 -14.84 -12.46 -15.39
N GLY A 77 -15.22 -12.30 -14.12
CA GLY A 77 -15.50 -13.38 -13.17
C GLY A 77 -14.26 -13.95 -12.48
N GLN A 78 -13.06 -13.48 -12.83
CA GLN A 78 -11.80 -13.92 -12.23
C GLN A 78 -11.49 -13.18 -10.93
N PRO A 79 -10.79 -13.80 -9.98
CA PRO A 79 -10.11 -13.08 -8.90
C PRO A 79 -9.12 -12.05 -9.44
N LEU A 80 -8.87 -10.98 -8.68
CA LEU A 80 -7.98 -9.88 -9.07
C LEU A 80 -6.57 -10.34 -9.46
N SER A 81 -5.96 -11.28 -8.73
CA SER A 81 -4.62 -11.79 -9.05
C SER A 81 -4.59 -12.49 -10.41
N GLU A 82 -5.58 -13.33 -10.73
CA GLU A 82 -5.68 -14.00 -12.03
C GLU A 82 -5.92 -13.00 -13.16
N TYR A 83 -6.85 -12.06 -12.98
CA TYR A 83 -7.14 -11.05 -13.99
C TYR A 83 -5.91 -10.19 -14.30
N THR A 84 -5.23 -9.68 -13.27
CA THR A 84 -4.05 -8.82 -13.44
C THR A 84 -2.86 -9.59 -14.01
N ASN A 85 -2.74 -10.88 -13.70
CA ASN A 85 -1.77 -11.78 -14.29
C ASN A 85 -2.02 -12.00 -15.80
N ASP A 86 -3.28 -12.16 -16.20
CA ASP A 86 -3.65 -12.38 -17.61
C ASP A 86 -3.50 -11.12 -18.47
N VAL A 87 -3.85 -9.95 -17.91
CA VAL A 87 -3.61 -8.66 -18.57
C VAL A 87 -2.10 -8.38 -18.70
N GLY A 88 -1.29 -8.97 -17.81
CA GLY A 88 0.12 -8.67 -17.67
C GLY A 88 0.32 -7.21 -17.31
N SER A 89 1.47 -6.64 -17.67
CA SER A 89 1.88 -5.25 -17.39
C SER A 89 2.26 -4.99 -15.92
N PHE A 90 2.36 -3.70 -15.58
CA PHE A 90 2.72 -3.20 -14.26
C PHE A 90 1.68 -3.54 -13.16
N CYS A 91 0.56 -4.17 -13.51
CA CYS A 91 -0.47 -4.59 -12.55
C CYS A 91 0.03 -5.67 -11.59
N VAL A 92 0.84 -6.62 -12.06
CA VAL A 92 1.31 -7.75 -11.23
C VAL A 92 2.27 -7.30 -10.12
N LYS A 93 2.93 -6.13 -10.29
CA LYS A 93 3.75 -5.51 -9.23
C LYS A 93 2.96 -5.41 -7.92
N CYS A 94 1.69 -5.05 -8.00
CA CYS A 94 0.88 -4.75 -6.81
C CYS A 94 -0.25 -5.75 -6.55
N HIS A 95 -0.56 -6.64 -7.50
CA HIS A 95 -1.76 -7.49 -7.41
C HIS A 95 -1.48 -9.00 -7.41
N THR A 96 -0.21 -9.40 -7.48
CA THR A 96 0.21 -10.78 -7.23
C THR A 96 1.38 -10.80 -6.26
N ASN A 97 1.45 -11.82 -5.41
CA ASN A 97 2.60 -11.99 -4.53
C ASN A 97 3.89 -12.19 -5.36
N GLU A 98 3.85 -13.05 -6.38
CA GLU A 98 5.03 -13.35 -7.20
C GLU A 98 5.56 -12.12 -7.94
N GLY A 99 4.66 -11.27 -8.45
CA GLY A 99 5.04 -10.05 -9.16
C GLY A 99 5.65 -9.01 -8.23
N TYR A 100 5.12 -8.87 -7.01
CA TYR A 100 5.73 -7.99 -5.99
C TYR A 100 7.12 -8.48 -5.58
N LEU A 101 7.27 -9.79 -5.30
CA LEU A 101 8.55 -10.37 -4.89
C LEU A 101 9.64 -10.16 -5.95
N GLU A 102 9.32 -10.36 -7.22
CA GLU A 102 10.26 -10.09 -8.31
C GLU A 102 10.59 -8.61 -8.45
N PHE A 103 9.60 -7.74 -8.28
CA PHE A 103 9.81 -6.30 -8.32
C PHE A 103 10.79 -5.85 -7.23
N GLN A 104 10.63 -6.36 -6.01
CA GLN A 104 11.55 -6.06 -4.90
C GLN A 104 12.98 -6.58 -5.17
N GLU A 105 13.12 -7.76 -5.79
CA GLU A 105 14.45 -8.34 -6.07
C GLU A 105 15.15 -7.67 -7.27
N THR A 106 14.40 -7.29 -8.30
CA THR A 106 14.97 -6.94 -9.61
C THR A 106 14.66 -5.52 -10.10
N GLY A 107 13.69 -4.85 -9.49
CA GLY A 107 13.08 -3.60 -9.98
C GLY A 107 12.20 -3.78 -11.23
N GLY A 108 12.01 -5.01 -11.71
CA GLY A 108 11.19 -5.36 -12.87
C GLY A 108 10.02 -6.28 -12.52
N VAL A 109 9.13 -6.54 -13.48
CA VAL A 109 8.05 -7.51 -13.32
C VAL A 109 7.97 -8.44 -14.52
N MET A 110 7.76 -9.73 -14.26
CA MET A 110 7.45 -10.75 -15.27
C MET A 110 6.15 -10.39 -15.98
N ALA A 111 6.03 -10.85 -17.23
CA ALA A 111 4.81 -10.67 -18.01
C ALA A 111 3.62 -11.43 -17.39
N SER A 112 3.84 -12.60 -16.79
CA SER A 112 2.84 -13.39 -16.05
C SER A 112 3.48 -14.54 -15.26
N SER A 113 2.83 -14.93 -14.17
CA SER A 113 3.09 -16.15 -13.39
C SER A 113 2.15 -17.28 -13.83
N ALA A 114 2.63 -18.53 -13.78
CA ALA A 114 1.81 -19.71 -14.07
C ALA A 114 0.80 -20.01 -12.95
N THR A 115 1.10 -19.55 -11.73
CA THR A 115 0.27 -19.74 -10.54
C THR A 115 0.24 -18.43 -9.75
N PRO A 116 -0.47 -17.39 -10.25
CA PRO A 116 -0.52 -16.11 -9.57
C PRO A 116 -1.30 -16.25 -8.26
N THR A 117 -0.65 -15.93 -7.15
CA THR A 117 -1.32 -15.89 -5.85
C THR A 117 -1.67 -14.45 -5.49
N ARG A 118 -2.68 -14.31 -4.64
CA ARG A 118 -3.02 -13.01 -4.05
C ARG A 118 -1.84 -12.49 -3.23
N ILE A 119 -1.86 -11.20 -2.91
CA ILE A 119 -1.06 -10.67 -1.80
C ILE A 119 -1.27 -11.58 -0.60
N ASP A 120 -0.21 -11.90 0.12
CA ASP A 120 -0.26 -12.72 1.32
C ASP A 120 0.77 -12.22 2.36
N CYS A 121 0.98 -13.01 3.40
CA CYS A 121 1.93 -12.66 4.47
C CYS A 121 3.34 -12.44 3.92
N HIS A 122 3.78 -13.24 2.94
CA HIS A 122 5.13 -13.20 2.37
C HIS A 122 5.32 -12.05 1.39
N THR A 123 4.23 -11.46 0.90
CA THR A 123 4.30 -10.24 0.10
C THR A 123 4.89 -9.10 0.93
N CYS A 124 4.45 -8.96 2.19
CA CYS A 124 4.87 -7.87 3.06
C CYS A 124 5.98 -8.26 4.04
N HIS A 125 6.01 -9.50 4.50
CA HIS A 125 6.95 -9.98 5.50
C HIS A 125 8.00 -10.93 4.91
N ASP A 126 9.19 -10.92 5.49
CA ASP A 126 10.30 -11.79 5.16
C ASP A 126 11.00 -12.28 6.44
N VAL A 127 12.29 -11.97 6.58
CA VAL A 127 13.11 -12.30 7.74
C VAL A 127 13.52 -11.01 8.44
N HIS A 128 13.81 -11.11 9.73
CA HIS A 128 14.37 -9.99 10.48
C HIS A 128 15.71 -9.57 9.89
N GLU A 129 15.90 -8.26 9.74
CA GLU A 129 17.19 -7.67 9.40
C GLU A 129 18.10 -7.63 10.63
N SER A 130 17.50 -7.43 11.80
CA SER A 130 18.17 -7.44 13.10
C SER A 130 17.35 -8.13 14.17
N PHE A 131 18.03 -8.73 15.14
CA PHE A 131 17.44 -9.22 16.38
C PHE A 131 17.77 -8.33 17.58
N ASP A 132 18.46 -7.20 17.36
CA ASP A 132 18.75 -6.18 18.37
C ASP A 132 17.67 -5.10 18.39
N PHE A 133 16.45 -5.50 18.78
CA PHE A 133 15.28 -4.64 18.77
C PHE A 133 15.37 -3.43 19.73
N GLU A 134 16.28 -3.48 20.71
CA GLU A 134 16.49 -2.36 21.64
C GLU A 134 17.23 -1.19 20.97
N ASN A 135 18.17 -1.49 20.07
CA ASN A 135 18.99 -0.48 19.41
C ASN A 135 18.49 -0.16 17.99
N ASP A 136 18.02 -1.17 17.27
CA ASP A 136 17.61 -1.06 15.86
C ASP A 136 16.10 -0.83 15.70
N GLY A 137 15.33 -1.00 16.78
CA GLY A 137 13.87 -0.91 16.76
C GLY A 137 13.20 -2.18 16.23
N LEU A 138 11.87 -2.14 16.12
CA LEU A 138 11.08 -3.24 15.58
C LEU A 138 11.03 -3.14 14.05
N ASP A 139 11.72 -4.04 13.36
CA ASP A 139 11.69 -4.14 11.88
C ASP A 139 10.42 -4.83 11.34
N TYR A 140 9.70 -5.54 12.21
CA TYR A 140 8.54 -6.38 11.88
C TYR A 140 8.81 -7.39 10.74
N ALA A 141 10.08 -7.68 10.47
CA ALA A 141 10.54 -8.43 9.30
C ALA A 141 9.86 -7.95 7.99
N LEU A 142 9.73 -6.64 7.78
CA LEU A 142 9.11 -6.11 6.56
C LEU A 142 10.03 -6.28 5.35
N LYS A 143 9.43 -6.52 4.19
CA LYS A 143 10.14 -6.66 2.92
C LYS A 143 10.56 -5.31 2.32
N ASN A 144 9.88 -4.24 2.72
CA ASN A 144 10.22 -2.89 2.29
C ASN A 144 9.83 -1.86 3.34
N ASP A 145 10.78 -1.42 4.14
CA ASP A 145 10.68 -0.21 4.97
C ASP A 145 11.56 0.93 4.42
N ASP A 146 12.23 0.70 3.28
CA ASP A 146 13.04 1.69 2.57
C ASP A 146 12.22 2.74 1.81
N PRO A 147 12.79 3.94 1.56
CA PRO A 147 12.22 4.96 0.69
C PRO A 147 11.83 4.44 -0.70
N VAL A 148 10.64 4.81 -1.17
CA VAL A 148 10.10 4.34 -2.47
C VAL A 148 10.17 5.42 -3.53
N ILE A 149 10.68 5.08 -4.70
CA ILE A 149 10.60 5.94 -5.89
C ILE A 149 9.19 5.80 -6.48
N LEU A 150 8.46 6.91 -6.54
CA LEU A 150 7.12 6.93 -7.11
C LEU A 150 7.16 6.71 -8.64
N ASP A 151 6.30 5.81 -9.13
CA ASP A 151 6.18 5.44 -10.53
C ASP A 151 5.75 6.63 -11.38
N LEU A 152 4.82 7.44 -10.85
CA LEU A 152 4.47 8.74 -11.41
C LEU A 152 5.37 9.83 -10.80
N GLY A 153 6.03 10.60 -11.66
CA GLY A 153 6.84 11.75 -11.25
C GLY A 153 8.25 11.41 -10.76
N GLY A 154 8.57 10.16 -10.41
CA GLY A 154 9.92 9.72 -10.06
C GLY A 154 10.47 10.30 -8.76
N THR A 155 9.62 10.90 -7.92
CA THR A 155 10.02 11.46 -6.63
C THR A 155 10.20 10.34 -5.62
N THR A 156 11.28 10.38 -4.85
CA THR A 156 11.47 9.47 -3.71
C THR A 156 10.62 9.94 -2.54
N LEU A 157 9.75 9.06 -2.04
CA LEU A 157 8.93 9.28 -0.86
C LEU A 157 9.42 8.36 0.26
N ASP A 158 9.61 8.94 1.44
CA ASP A 158 9.99 8.21 2.65
C ASP A 158 9.12 8.67 3.80
N LEU A 159 8.28 7.77 4.33
CA LEU A 159 7.45 8.03 5.50
C LEU A 159 8.20 7.87 6.83
N GLY A 160 9.40 7.27 6.78
CA GLY A 160 10.28 7.07 7.93
C GLY A 160 9.87 5.90 8.83
N ASP A 161 8.94 5.06 8.38
CA ASP A 161 8.43 3.90 9.13
C ASP A 161 7.90 2.79 8.20
N ALA A 162 7.31 1.75 8.81
CA ALA A 162 6.68 0.61 8.16
C ALA A 162 5.66 0.95 7.04
N SER A 163 5.18 2.19 6.99
CA SER A 163 4.26 2.65 5.94
C SER A 163 4.92 2.72 4.55
N ASN A 164 6.26 2.71 4.48
CA ASN A 164 6.99 2.56 3.23
C ASN A 164 6.65 1.24 2.50
N ASN A 165 6.25 0.19 3.22
CA ASN A 165 5.77 -1.03 2.59
C ASN A 165 4.43 -0.82 1.87
N CYS A 166 3.58 0.08 2.38
CA CYS A 166 2.29 0.40 1.79
C CYS A 166 2.44 1.21 0.49
N ILE A 167 3.35 2.19 0.48
CA ILE A 167 3.51 3.11 -0.66
C ILE A 167 4.09 2.44 -1.91
N SER A 168 4.72 1.26 -1.80
CA SER A 168 5.14 0.46 -2.95
C SER A 168 4.00 0.14 -3.92
N CYS A 169 2.78 0.02 -3.37
CA CYS A 169 1.57 -0.32 -4.12
C CYS A 169 0.52 0.80 -4.11
N HIS A 170 0.37 1.52 -3.00
CA HIS A 170 -0.58 2.61 -2.83
C HIS A 170 -0.03 3.94 -3.37
N GLN A 171 0.37 3.91 -4.64
CA GLN A 171 0.84 5.05 -5.40
C GLN A 171 0.26 5.03 -6.82
N PRO A 172 0.09 6.20 -7.46
CA PRO A 172 -0.27 6.26 -8.87
C PRO A 172 0.78 5.61 -9.75
N ARG A 173 0.34 4.78 -10.71
CA ARG A 173 1.22 4.32 -11.78
C ARG A 173 1.44 5.46 -12.77
N ASN A 174 2.51 5.35 -13.55
CA ASN A 174 2.73 6.23 -14.68
C ASN A 174 1.56 6.09 -15.68
N SER A 175 0.86 7.19 -15.97
CA SER A 175 -0.34 7.19 -16.81
C SER A 175 -0.30 8.29 -17.87
N TYR A 176 -0.33 9.55 -17.45
CA TYR A 176 -0.32 10.72 -18.30
C TYR A 176 0.51 11.84 -17.67
N ALA A 177 0.92 12.81 -18.49
CA ALA A 177 1.49 14.04 -17.96
C ALA A 177 0.43 14.74 -17.09
N ILE A 178 0.83 15.23 -15.92
CA ILE A 178 -0.05 16.03 -15.08
C ILE A 178 -0.29 17.35 -15.83
N PRO A 179 -1.54 17.78 -16.06
CA PRO A 179 -1.80 19.04 -16.74
C PRO A 179 -1.23 20.22 -15.94
N MET A 180 -0.56 21.14 -16.63
CA MET A 180 0.11 22.28 -16.03
C MET A 180 0.22 23.45 -17.00
N GLY A 181 0.36 24.66 -16.48
CA GLY A 181 0.58 25.87 -17.28
C GLY A 181 -0.71 26.44 -17.87
N SER A 182 -0.67 26.88 -19.13
CA SER A 182 -1.79 27.54 -19.81
C SER A 182 -1.96 27.01 -21.22
N GLY A 183 -3.15 27.21 -21.81
CA GLY A 183 -3.45 26.81 -23.17
C GLY A 183 -4.34 25.58 -23.20
N THR A 184 -3.98 24.60 -24.01
CA THR A 184 -4.78 23.38 -24.21
C THR A 184 -4.05 22.12 -23.79
N TYR A 185 -4.81 21.12 -23.35
CA TYR A 185 -4.34 19.79 -23.00
C TYR A 185 -5.14 18.73 -23.76
N GLU A 186 -4.47 17.74 -24.33
CA GLU A 186 -5.11 16.64 -25.06
C GLU A 186 -5.32 15.43 -24.14
N ILE A 187 -6.58 15.07 -23.90
CA ILE A 187 -6.98 13.86 -23.19
C ILE A 187 -7.21 12.76 -24.24
N THR A 188 -6.31 11.78 -24.27
CA THR A 188 -6.32 10.69 -25.27
C THR A 188 -6.86 9.36 -24.71
N SER A 189 -7.43 9.37 -23.51
CA SER A 189 -7.92 8.15 -22.87
C SER A 189 -9.10 8.44 -21.95
N LYS A 190 -10.11 7.58 -22.07
CA LYS A 190 -11.25 7.48 -21.15
C LYS A 190 -10.89 7.29 -19.68
N ARG A 191 -9.67 6.82 -19.39
CA ARG A 191 -9.15 6.55 -18.03
C ARG A 191 -8.15 7.61 -17.56
N PHE A 192 -8.30 8.83 -18.04
CA PHE A 192 -7.44 9.96 -17.67
C PHE A 192 -7.36 10.19 -16.15
N GLY A 193 -6.20 10.64 -15.67
CA GLY A 193 -5.91 10.84 -14.24
C GLY A 193 -4.85 9.87 -13.69
N PRO A 194 -4.52 9.98 -12.39
CA PRO A 194 -3.62 9.05 -11.72
C PRO A 194 -4.30 7.69 -11.60
N HIS A 195 -3.70 6.66 -12.20
CA HIS A 195 -4.29 5.32 -12.29
C HIS A 195 -3.38 4.33 -11.57
N HIS A 196 -3.80 3.62 -10.54
CA HIS A 196 -4.79 3.95 -9.52
C HIS A 196 -4.01 4.18 -8.22
N GLY A 197 -4.69 4.43 -7.10
CA GLY A 197 -4.07 4.39 -5.78
C GLY A 197 -3.27 5.65 -5.39
N PRO A 198 -3.81 6.87 -5.51
CA PRO A 198 -3.09 8.09 -5.17
C PRO A 198 -2.92 8.35 -3.66
N GLN A 199 -3.12 7.35 -2.79
CA GLN A 199 -3.16 7.55 -1.34
C GLN A 199 -1.87 8.15 -0.79
N SER A 200 -0.71 7.59 -1.16
CA SER A 200 0.59 8.12 -0.72
C SER A 200 0.81 9.56 -1.21
N THR A 201 0.44 9.85 -2.45
CA THR A 201 0.63 11.18 -3.05
C THR A 201 -0.32 12.23 -2.47
N ILE A 202 -1.55 11.86 -2.13
CA ILE A 202 -2.47 12.75 -1.42
C ILE A 202 -1.97 13.00 0.01
N LEU A 203 -1.58 11.94 0.74
CA LEU A 203 -1.02 12.06 2.09
C LEU A 203 0.17 13.03 2.11
N GLU A 204 1.09 12.85 1.16
CA GLU A 204 2.26 13.71 1.01
C GLU A 204 1.92 15.11 0.48
N GLY A 205 0.80 15.29 -0.21
CA GLY A 205 0.39 16.58 -0.79
C GLY A 205 1.11 16.91 -2.10
N ILE A 206 1.26 15.92 -2.97
CA ILE A 206 1.95 16.03 -4.27
C ILE A 206 1.15 15.36 -5.39
N LEU A 207 1.56 15.60 -6.64
CA LEU A 207 1.00 14.99 -7.86
C LEU A 207 -0.50 15.25 -8.12
N GLY A 208 -1.12 16.17 -7.38
CA GLY A 208 -2.29 16.90 -7.85
C GLY A 208 -1.90 17.84 -9.00
N ALA A 209 -2.89 18.22 -9.80
CA ALA A 209 -2.74 19.24 -10.83
C ALA A 209 -3.08 20.61 -10.22
N GLU A 210 -2.11 21.26 -9.59
CA GLU A 210 -2.33 22.51 -8.86
C GLU A 210 -2.80 23.66 -9.78
N ILE A 211 -3.89 24.31 -9.38
CA ILE A 211 -4.51 25.44 -10.08
C ILE A 211 -4.43 26.66 -9.17
N ALA A 212 -4.05 27.81 -9.72
CA ALA A 212 -4.07 29.05 -8.96
C ALA A 212 -5.51 29.40 -8.56
N GLY A 213 -5.74 29.67 -7.28
CA GLY A 213 -7.06 30.02 -6.75
C GLY A 213 -6.96 30.68 -5.37
N SER A 214 -8.10 30.81 -4.71
CA SER A 214 -8.21 31.51 -3.42
C SER A 214 -7.60 30.73 -2.25
N ILE A 215 -7.43 29.41 -2.39
CA ILE A 215 -6.87 28.54 -1.35
C ILE A 215 -5.41 28.24 -1.67
N ALA A 216 -4.51 28.57 -0.74
CA ALA A 216 -3.10 28.23 -0.87
C ALA A 216 -2.89 26.72 -0.67
N TYR A 217 -2.00 26.13 -1.46
CA TYR A 217 -1.55 24.75 -1.24
C TYR A 217 -0.60 24.69 -0.04
N PRO A 218 -0.77 23.73 0.89
CA PRO A 218 0.23 23.45 1.92
C PRO A 218 1.53 22.96 1.29
N ALA A 219 2.63 23.07 2.03
CA ALA A 219 3.89 22.48 1.59
C ALA A 219 3.79 20.95 1.55
N ALA A 220 4.44 20.31 0.58
CA ALA A 220 4.57 18.86 0.56
C ALA A 220 5.13 18.32 1.89
N GLY A 221 4.60 17.19 2.35
CA GLY A 221 4.98 16.51 3.59
C GLY A 221 4.50 17.20 4.87
N SER A 222 3.78 18.33 4.79
CA SER A 222 3.42 19.14 5.98
C SER A 222 2.11 18.75 6.67
N ALA A 223 1.34 17.82 6.10
CA ALA A 223 0.08 17.40 6.72
C ALA A 223 0.34 16.72 8.07
N THR A 224 -0.45 17.06 9.11
CA THR A 224 -0.29 16.43 10.44
C THR A 224 -0.49 14.91 10.39
N HIS A 225 -1.37 14.41 9.53
CA HIS A 225 -1.55 12.97 9.30
C HIS A 225 -0.32 12.28 8.67
N ARG A 226 0.64 13.07 8.18
CA ARG A 226 1.91 12.65 7.59
C ARG A 226 3.11 12.90 8.53
N THR A 227 3.10 13.97 9.33
CA THR A 227 4.22 14.31 10.23
C THR A 227 4.12 13.66 11.60
N ASP A 228 2.90 13.49 12.11
CA ASP A 228 2.62 13.00 13.45
C ASP A 228 1.93 11.62 13.42
N ALA A 229 1.63 11.12 12.23
CA ALA A 229 1.03 9.82 11.95
C ALA A 229 1.48 9.32 10.58
N SER A 230 1.06 8.11 10.24
CA SER A 230 1.36 7.42 8.99
C SER A 230 0.27 6.39 8.66
N CYS A 231 0.43 5.63 7.58
CA CYS A 231 -0.54 4.61 7.15
C CYS A 231 -0.82 3.61 8.28
N VAL A 232 0.23 3.07 8.90
CA VAL A 232 0.10 2.05 9.96
C VAL A 232 -0.53 2.60 11.24
N SER A 233 -0.34 3.89 11.52
CA SER A 233 -0.92 4.57 12.70
C SER A 233 -2.45 4.54 12.71
N CYS A 234 -3.07 4.64 11.53
CA CYS A 234 -4.53 4.63 11.39
C CYS A 234 -5.08 3.26 10.98
N HIS A 235 -4.42 2.59 10.01
CA HIS A 235 -4.94 1.38 9.41
C HIS A 235 -4.58 0.10 10.18
N MET A 236 -3.49 0.12 10.95
CA MET A 236 -3.00 -1.05 11.69
C MET A 236 -3.06 -0.87 13.21
N GLY A 237 -3.85 0.08 13.70
CA GLY A 237 -4.04 0.31 15.13
C GLY A 237 -4.55 -0.93 15.87
N GLU A 238 -4.26 -1.01 17.16
CA GLU A 238 -4.76 -2.07 18.04
C GLU A 238 -6.30 -2.07 18.07
N SER A 239 -6.88 -3.27 18.03
CA SER A 239 -8.34 -3.46 18.01
C SER A 239 -8.71 -4.83 18.59
N GLU A 240 -9.78 -4.87 19.38
CA GLU A 240 -10.44 -6.13 19.76
C GLU A 240 -11.39 -6.64 18.66
N ASP A 241 -11.81 -5.74 17.76
CA ASP A 241 -12.62 -6.06 16.58
C ASP A 241 -11.68 -6.39 15.41
N ILE A 242 -11.56 -7.67 15.06
CA ILE A 242 -10.69 -8.14 13.97
C ILE A 242 -11.04 -7.58 12.59
N SER A 243 -12.22 -6.96 12.43
CA SER A 243 -12.63 -6.31 11.19
C SER A 243 -12.13 -4.86 11.05
N ARG A 244 -11.44 -4.34 12.08
CA ARG A 244 -10.80 -3.02 12.10
C ARG A 244 -9.40 -3.08 12.69
N GLY A 245 -8.55 -2.15 12.26
CA GLY A 245 -7.14 -2.12 12.63
C GLY A 245 -6.44 -3.39 12.20
N LEU A 246 -5.39 -3.76 12.95
CA LEU A 246 -4.65 -5.00 12.75
C LEU A 246 -4.29 -5.21 11.26
N HIS A 247 -4.64 -6.36 10.69
CA HIS A 247 -4.38 -6.69 9.28
C HIS A 247 -5.65 -6.64 8.41
N SER A 248 -6.75 -6.08 8.93
CA SER A 248 -7.92 -5.73 8.12
C SER A 248 -7.66 -4.46 7.29
N TRP A 249 -6.75 -3.62 7.80
CA TRP A 249 -6.42 -2.28 7.30
C TRP A 249 -7.60 -1.33 7.19
N VAL A 250 -8.71 -1.62 7.87
CA VAL A 250 -9.81 -0.68 8.03
C VAL A 250 -9.51 0.18 9.26
N PRO A 251 -9.45 1.52 9.15
CA PRO A 251 -9.10 2.36 10.29
C PRO A 251 -9.99 2.13 11.52
N THR A 252 -9.39 2.22 12.71
CA THR A 252 -10.12 2.18 13.98
C THR A 252 -10.58 3.58 14.36
N GLU A 253 -11.72 3.68 15.04
CA GLU A 253 -12.14 4.97 15.63
C GLU A 253 -11.15 5.44 16.71
N SER A 254 -10.59 4.50 17.47
CA SER A 254 -9.61 4.78 18.52
C SER A 254 -8.34 5.45 17.99
N ALA A 255 -7.87 5.09 16.78
CA ALA A 255 -6.71 5.75 16.17
C ALA A 255 -6.94 7.25 15.99
N CYS A 256 -8.13 7.65 15.54
CA CYS A 256 -8.49 9.06 15.37
C CYS A 256 -8.58 9.81 16.71
N LEU A 257 -9.16 9.17 17.73
CA LEU A 257 -9.42 9.79 19.03
C LEU A 257 -8.17 10.14 19.83
N THR A 258 -7.01 9.59 19.46
CA THR A 258 -5.70 9.96 20.01
C THR A 258 -5.41 11.46 19.84
N CYS A 259 -5.82 12.04 18.71
CA CYS A 259 -5.62 13.46 18.38
C CYS A 259 -6.94 14.24 18.28
N HIS A 260 -8.02 13.59 17.85
CA HIS A 260 -9.34 14.21 17.65
C HIS A 260 -10.28 13.95 18.83
N THR A 261 -10.07 14.69 19.93
CA THR A 261 -10.86 14.51 21.17
C THR A 261 -12.36 14.80 21.01
N ASN A 262 -12.77 15.42 19.91
CA ASN A 262 -14.16 15.76 19.60
C ASN A 262 -14.84 14.74 18.67
N GLY A 263 -14.20 13.60 18.40
CA GLY A 263 -14.74 12.54 17.56
C GLY A 263 -13.95 12.35 16.26
N ALA A 264 -14.08 11.16 15.66
CA ALA A 264 -13.47 10.82 14.38
C ALA A 264 -14.30 11.40 13.22
N PRO A 265 -13.75 12.30 12.39
CA PRO A 265 -14.44 12.78 11.20
C PRO A 265 -14.57 11.66 10.16
N THR A 266 -15.68 11.65 9.44
CA THR A 266 -15.93 10.68 8.34
C THR A 266 -15.47 11.20 6.97
N GLU A 267 -15.12 12.49 6.89
CA GLU A 267 -14.56 13.16 5.71
C GLU A 267 -13.85 14.46 6.10
N ALA A 268 -13.04 14.99 5.19
CA ALA A 268 -12.58 16.38 5.26
C ALA A 268 -13.78 17.33 5.12
N SER A 269 -13.73 18.47 5.82
CA SER A 269 -14.85 19.41 5.90
C SER A 269 -15.33 19.88 4.52
N GLY A 270 -16.57 19.52 4.18
CA GLY A 270 -17.21 19.90 2.91
C GLY A 270 -16.79 19.06 1.70
N PHE A 271 -16.05 17.96 1.90
CA PHE A 271 -15.51 17.16 0.80
C PHE A 271 -16.60 16.66 -0.15
N THR A 272 -17.67 16.05 0.36
CA THR A 272 -18.73 15.48 -0.50
C THR A 272 -19.41 16.56 -1.32
N ASP A 273 -19.84 17.66 -0.69
CA ASP A 273 -20.52 18.78 -1.37
C ASP A 273 -19.61 19.47 -2.41
N ASP A 274 -18.34 19.69 -2.07
CA ASP A 274 -17.36 20.30 -2.97
C ASP A 274 -17.07 19.35 -4.16
N MET A 275 -16.95 18.04 -3.94
CA MET A 275 -16.78 17.04 -5.02
C MET A 275 -18.00 16.95 -5.93
N GLU A 276 -19.22 17.01 -5.40
CA GLU A 276 -20.45 17.05 -6.20
C GLU A 276 -20.50 18.31 -7.06
N THR A 277 -20.12 19.46 -6.51
CA THR A 277 -20.03 20.73 -7.24
C THR A 277 -19.02 20.65 -8.38
N LEU A 278 -17.81 20.16 -8.10
CA LEU A 278 -16.77 19.99 -9.11
C LEU A 278 -17.21 19.03 -10.22
N ARG A 279 -17.84 17.91 -9.85
CA ARG A 279 -18.40 16.96 -10.82
C ARG A 279 -19.40 17.62 -11.76
N ALA A 280 -20.34 18.40 -11.22
CA ALA A 280 -21.36 19.08 -12.03
C ALA A 280 -20.75 20.09 -13.03
N LEU A 281 -19.69 20.81 -12.63
CA LEU A 281 -18.97 21.74 -13.51
C LEU A 281 -18.23 20.99 -14.63
N LEU A 282 -17.61 19.85 -14.32
CA LEU A 282 -16.98 18.98 -15.31
C LEU A 282 -18.01 18.39 -16.28
N GLU A 283 -19.17 17.93 -15.80
CA GLU A 283 -20.27 17.44 -16.63
C GLU A 283 -20.83 18.53 -17.55
N ALA A 284 -20.99 19.77 -17.06
CA ALA A 284 -21.41 20.91 -17.86
C ALA A 284 -20.43 21.25 -19.01
N ASN A 285 -19.16 20.88 -18.84
CA ASN A 285 -18.12 20.99 -19.85
C ASN A 285 -17.94 19.74 -20.71
N ASN A 286 -18.91 18.81 -20.68
CA ASN A 286 -18.90 17.56 -21.45
C ASN A 286 -17.65 16.71 -21.17
N MET A 287 -17.17 16.71 -19.92
CA MET A 287 -15.96 15.98 -19.55
C MET A 287 -16.19 14.48 -19.36
N PHE A 288 -17.43 14.03 -19.14
CA PHE A 288 -17.76 12.62 -18.93
C PHE A 288 -18.72 12.05 -19.98
N ASP A 289 -18.57 10.77 -20.29
CA ASP A 289 -19.59 9.98 -21.01
C ASP A 289 -20.67 9.45 -20.05
N GLU A 290 -21.67 8.76 -20.60
CA GLU A 290 -22.82 8.22 -19.84
C GLU A 290 -22.40 7.20 -18.77
N ASP A 291 -21.23 6.57 -18.92
CA ASP A 291 -20.68 5.57 -17.99
C ASP A 291 -19.73 6.22 -16.94
N GLY A 292 -19.53 7.54 -16.99
CA GLY A 292 -18.66 8.28 -16.07
C GLY A 292 -17.15 8.20 -16.41
N TYR A 293 -16.82 7.73 -17.61
CA TYR A 293 -15.45 7.83 -18.14
C TYR A 293 -15.22 9.21 -18.77
N TYR A 294 -13.95 9.60 -18.90
CA TYR A 294 -13.62 10.86 -19.56
C TYR A 294 -13.92 10.83 -21.06
N ASN A 295 -14.47 11.91 -21.58
CA ASN A 295 -14.51 12.12 -23.03
C ASN A 295 -13.09 12.48 -23.51
N GLU A 296 -12.66 11.84 -24.60
CA GLU A 296 -11.38 12.15 -25.24
C GLU A 296 -11.51 13.42 -26.07
N GLY A 297 -10.47 14.25 -26.09
CA GLY A 297 -10.49 15.53 -26.79
C GLY A 297 -9.42 16.51 -26.33
N THR A 298 -9.47 17.71 -26.90
CA THR A 298 -8.60 18.82 -26.51
C THR A 298 -9.41 19.81 -25.68
N TYR A 299 -8.94 20.06 -24.46
CA TYR A 299 -9.58 20.91 -23.46
C TYR A 299 -8.67 22.06 -23.05
N SER A 300 -9.18 23.07 -22.35
CA SER A 300 -8.30 24.01 -21.66
C SER A 300 -7.47 23.28 -20.60
N VAL A 301 -6.28 23.81 -20.30
CA VAL A 301 -5.45 23.25 -19.22
C VAL A 301 -6.21 23.24 -17.90
N ASP A 302 -6.89 24.33 -17.53
CA ASP A 302 -7.64 24.41 -16.26
C ASP A 302 -8.72 23.32 -16.14
N LEU A 303 -9.43 23.03 -17.24
CA LEU A 303 -10.43 21.97 -17.27
C LEU A 303 -9.80 20.57 -17.15
N ALA A 304 -8.64 20.35 -17.77
CA ALA A 304 -7.90 19.10 -17.61
C ALA A 304 -7.30 18.97 -16.19
N GLN A 305 -6.83 20.05 -15.57
CA GLN A 305 -6.34 20.07 -14.19
C GLN A 305 -7.48 19.74 -13.21
N ALA A 306 -8.64 20.37 -13.38
CA ALA A 306 -9.83 20.11 -12.57
C ALA A 306 -10.29 18.65 -12.71
N ALA A 307 -10.27 18.11 -13.93
CA ALA A 307 -10.56 16.70 -14.18
C ALA A 307 -9.55 15.77 -13.50
N TRP A 308 -8.24 16.06 -13.60
CA TRP A 308 -7.19 15.29 -12.92
C TRP A 308 -7.40 15.28 -11.40
N ASN A 309 -7.65 16.44 -10.80
CA ASN A 309 -7.89 16.58 -9.36
C ASN A 309 -9.12 15.81 -8.90
N TYR A 310 -10.23 15.91 -9.66
CA TYR A 310 -11.42 15.13 -9.38
C TYR A 310 -11.14 13.61 -9.37
N ARG A 311 -10.42 13.09 -10.39
CA ARG A 311 -10.07 11.66 -10.42
C ARG A 311 -9.16 11.28 -9.25
N THR A 312 -8.16 12.11 -8.95
CA THR A 312 -7.21 11.87 -7.86
C THR A 312 -7.95 11.69 -6.53
N LEU A 313 -8.86 12.60 -6.21
CA LEU A 313 -9.59 12.60 -4.94
C LEU A 313 -10.68 11.52 -4.88
N LEU A 314 -11.26 11.16 -6.02
CA LEU A 314 -12.18 10.02 -6.12
C LEU A 314 -11.46 8.68 -5.88
N GLU A 315 -10.27 8.51 -6.44
CA GLU A 315 -9.47 7.28 -6.36
C GLU A 315 -8.72 7.14 -5.02
N ASP A 316 -8.48 8.25 -4.32
CA ASP A 316 -7.90 8.26 -2.98
C ASP A 316 -8.80 7.54 -1.95
N LYS A 317 -10.12 7.67 -2.09
CA LYS A 317 -11.15 7.00 -1.26
C LYS A 317 -11.14 7.33 0.23
N SER A 318 -10.31 8.28 0.70
CA SER A 318 -10.31 8.71 2.11
C SER A 318 -11.33 9.82 2.41
N LYS A 319 -12.04 10.30 1.38
CA LYS A 319 -12.86 11.53 1.46
C LYS A 319 -12.06 12.74 1.96
N GLY A 320 -10.81 12.84 1.52
CA GLY A 320 -9.89 13.92 1.89
C GLY A 320 -9.23 13.78 3.25
N ILE A 321 -9.48 12.71 4.01
CA ILE A 321 -8.88 12.51 5.33
C ILE A 321 -7.36 12.38 5.23
N HIS A 322 -6.79 11.75 4.19
CA HIS A 322 -5.33 11.62 4.09
C HIS A 322 -4.60 12.96 4.14
N ASN A 323 -5.14 14.01 3.52
CA ASN A 323 -4.60 15.36 3.60
C ASN A 323 -5.72 16.41 3.41
N PRO A 324 -6.39 16.85 4.51
CA PRO A 324 -7.58 17.69 4.41
C PRO A 324 -7.32 19.05 3.74
N ASP A 325 -6.19 19.68 4.04
CA ASP A 325 -5.87 21.01 3.52
C ASP A 325 -5.48 20.96 2.03
N TYR A 326 -4.64 19.99 1.63
CA TYR A 326 -4.30 19.80 0.22
C TYR A 326 -5.53 19.43 -0.60
N THR A 327 -6.35 18.51 -0.09
CA THR A 327 -7.61 18.10 -0.74
C THR A 327 -8.54 19.28 -0.96
N LYS A 328 -8.73 20.09 0.08
CA LYS A 328 -9.57 21.29 0.01
C LYS A 328 -9.05 22.30 -1.03
N ALA A 329 -7.74 22.52 -1.08
CA ALA A 329 -7.12 23.39 -2.06
C ALA A 329 -7.33 22.86 -3.50
N LEU A 330 -7.13 21.56 -3.73
CA LEU A 330 -7.36 20.93 -5.03
C LEU A 330 -8.81 21.11 -5.50
N ILE A 331 -9.81 20.81 -4.66
CA ILE A 331 -11.21 20.89 -5.09
C ILE A 331 -11.66 22.33 -5.32
N ARG A 332 -11.39 23.22 -4.37
CA ARG A 332 -11.91 24.60 -4.42
C ARG A 332 -11.29 25.44 -5.50
N ASN A 333 -9.97 25.34 -5.69
CA ASN A 333 -9.32 26.05 -6.79
C ASN A 333 -9.77 25.49 -8.16
N SER A 334 -10.07 24.18 -8.24
CA SER A 334 -10.66 23.59 -9.45
C SER A 334 -12.09 24.11 -9.71
N ILE A 335 -12.91 24.27 -8.67
CA ILE A 335 -14.26 24.85 -8.80
C ILE A 335 -14.16 26.31 -9.27
N GLU A 336 -13.32 27.12 -8.64
CA GLU A 336 -13.14 28.53 -8.97
C GLU A 336 -12.71 28.71 -10.43
N ALA A 337 -11.71 27.94 -10.88
CA ALA A 337 -11.22 28.02 -12.26
C ALA A 337 -12.24 27.59 -13.32
N LEU A 338 -13.28 26.84 -12.95
CA LEU A 338 -14.37 26.45 -13.86
C LEU A 338 -15.60 27.37 -13.78
N GLN A 339 -15.60 28.33 -12.86
CA GLN A 339 -16.68 29.30 -12.69
C GLN A 339 -16.35 30.69 -13.25
N ASP A 340 -15.07 30.95 -13.52
CA ASP A 340 -14.57 32.19 -14.14
C ASP A 340 -14.83 32.25 -15.66
#